data_AF-A0A7X8D466-F1
#
_entry.id   AF-A0A7X8D466-F1
#
_cell.length_a   1.000
_cell.length_b   1.000
_cell.length_c   1.000
_cell.angle_alpha   90.00
_cell.angle_beta   90.00
_cell.angle_gamma   90.00
#
_symmetry.space_group_name_H-M   'P 1'
#
loop_
_entity.id
_entity.type
_entity.pdbx_description
1 polymer ?
#
loop_
_entity_poly.entity_id
_entity_poly.type
_entity_poly.pdbx_seq_one_letter_code
_entity_poly.pdbx_strand_id
1 'polypeptide(L)'
;LGNLFELDGFDEETSEAVRDTVISSGVASRLCNDIKAKPALLPEANTIERVTDVPIYRTDAMVRRSEPLQQTPASALPTARIHAQTLEQLQLVDGDQVRVRSAQGEITLVAQLDNTVAVNSVRIAAAFAETAALGSAFGQLTVERV
;
A
#
# COMPACT_ATOMS: atom_id res chain seq x y z
N LEU A 1 16.52 -32.98 -6.38
CA LEU A 1 17.38 -32.93 -7.59
C LEU A 1 18.86 -32.90 -7.22
N GLY A 2 19.29 -32.23 -6.15
CA GLY A 2 20.69 -32.27 -5.67
C GLY A 2 21.21 -33.68 -5.40
N ASN A 3 20.40 -34.53 -4.75
CA ASN A 3 20.74 -35.93 -4.43
C ASN A 3 20.98 -36.78 -5.70
N LEU A 4 20.29 -36.46 -6.82
CA LEU A 4 20.46 -37.18 -8.10
C LEU A 4 21.76 -36.81 -8.81
N PHE A 5 22.32 -35.64 -8.48
CA PHE A 5 23.57 -35.13 -9.06
C PHE A 5 24.78 -35.37 -8.15
N GLU A 6 24.62 -36.16 -7.08
CA GLU A 6 25.70 -36.52 -6.14
C GLU A 6 26.45 -35.29 -5.61
N LEU A 7 25.72 -34.21 -5.35
CA LEU A 7 26.30 -32.97 -4.82
C LEU A 7 26.44 -33.04 -3.30
N ASP A 8 27.61 -32.70 -2.79
CA ASP A 8 27.87 -32.64 -1.35
C ASP A 8 26.85 -31.73 -0.62
N GLY A 9 26.27 -32.25 0.49
CA GLY A 9 25.32 -31.52 1.31
C GLY A 9 23.87 -31.53 0.80
N PHE A 10 23.53 -32.49 -0.06
CA PHE A 10 22.18 -32.77 -0.55
C PHE A 10 21.86 -34.27 -0.41
N ASP A 11 22.07 -34.84 0.77
CA ASP A 11 21.83 -36.27 1.05
C ASP A 11 20.45 -36.52 1.68
N GLU A 12 19.75 -35.45 2.03
CA GLU A 12 18.50 -35.46 2.78
C GLU A 12 17.34 -35.80 1.84
N GLU A 13 16.60 -36.87 2.16
CA GLU A 13 15.48 -37.33 1.35
C GLU A 13 14.12 -36.81 1.84
N THR A 14 14.09 -36.15 3.01
CA THR A 14 12.87 -35.61 3.62
C THR A 14 13.06 -34.18 4.09
N SER A 15 11.96 -33.44 4.16
CA SER A 15 11.93 -32.08 4.70
C SER A 15 12.35 -32.01 6.17
N GLU A 16 12.09 -33.06 6.93
CA GLU A 16 12.42 -33.19 8.35
C GLU A 16 13.93 -33.35 8.54
N ALA A 17 14.60 -34.13 7.67
CA ALA A 17 16.05 -34.27 7.69
C ALA A 17 16.74 -32.93 7.36
N VAL A 18 16.20 -32.18 6.39
CA VAL A 18 16.66 -30.81 6.09
C VAL A 18 16.44 -29.88 7.29
N ARG A 19 15.25 -29.94 7.92
CA ARG A 19 14.94 -29.16 9.11
C ARG A 19 15.92 -29.46 10.24
N ASP A 20 16.18 -30.73 10.55
CA ASP A 20 17.01 -31.11 11.69
C ASP A 20 18.48 -30.74 11.48
N THR A 21 18.93 -30.75 10.22
CA THR A 21 20.29 -30.31 9.82
C THR A 21 20.44 -28.78 9.90
N VAL A 22 19.44 -28.03 9.44
CA VAL A 22 19.49 -26.55 9.38
C VAL A 22 19.10 -25.89 10.70
N ILE A 23 18.06 -26.42 11.35
CA ILE A 23 17.52 -25.98 12.64
C ILE A 23 18.14 -26.85 13.72
N SER A 24 19.46 -26.72 13.90
CA SER A 24 20.18 -27.35 15.00
C SER A 24 19.64 -26.88 16.37
N SER A 25 20.01 -27.57 17.43
CA SER A 25 19.77 -27.10 18.80
C SER A 25 20.32 -25.67 19.00
N GLY A 26 19.61 -24.85 19.77
CA GLY A 26 20.02 -23.47 20.09
C GLY A 26 19.35 -22.36 19.28
N VAL A 27 18.38 -22.64 18.40
CA VAL A 27 17.62 -21.57 17.72
C VAL A 27 16.89 -20.66 18.72
N ALA A 28 16.38 -21.20 19.83
CA ALA A 28 15.69 -20.42 20.85
C ALA A 28 16.55 -19.27 21.43
N SER A 29 17.87 -19.43 21.57
CA SER A 29 18.75 -18.36 22.06
C SER A 29 19.09 -17.31 20.99
N ARG A 30 18.82 -17.61 19.71
CA ARG A 30 18.93 -16.68 18.58
C ARG A 30 17.65 -15.91 18.31
N LEU A 31 16.52 -16.37 18.85
CA LEU A 31 15.22 -15.72 18.73
C LEU A 31 15.05 -14.75 19.89
N CYS A 32 15.15 -13.45 19.61
CA CYS A 32 14.93 -12.40 20.58
C CYS A 32 14.01 -11.34 19.95
N ASN A 33 12.84 -11.14 20.56
CA ASN A 33 11.92 -10.06 20.21
C ASN A 33 12.08 -8.86 21.15
N ASP A 34 13.16 -8.81 21.96
CA ASP A 34 13.39 -7.68 22.84
C ASP A 34 13.69 -6.44 22.03
N ILE A 35 12.77 -5.49 22.07
CA ILE A 35 12.93 -4.19 21.45
C ILE A 35 13.75 -3.34 22.42
N LYS A 36 15.04 -3.17 22.13
CA LYS A 36 15.95 -2.27 22.88
C LYS A 36 15.79 -0.80 22.51
N ALA A 37 14.95 -0.50 21.52
CA ALA A 37 14.64 0.87 21.13
C ALA A 37 13.67 1.49 22.14
N LYS A 38 13.94 2.72 22.57
CA LYS A 38 12.96 3.50 23.32
C LYS A 38 11.79 3.87 22.41
N PRO A 39 10.54 3.85 22.88
CA PRO A 39 9.43 4.43 22.14
C PRO A 39 9.76 5.88 21.79
N ALA A 40 9.67 6.21 20.50
CA ALA A 40 9.84 7.57 20.03
C ALA A 40 8.51 8.02 19.41
N LEU A 41 8.02 9.17 19.86
CA LEU A 41 6.97 9.88 19.15
C LEU A 41 7.68 10.72 18.09
N LEU A 42 7.32 10.50 16.83
CA LEU A 42 7.68 11.44 15.78
C LEU A 42 6.88 12.72 16.01
N PRO A 43 7.47 13.91 15.76
CA PRO A 43 6.69 15.14 15.77
C PRO A 43 5.54 15.03 14.77
N GLU A 44 4.39 15.63 15.11
CA GLU A 44 3.25 15.70 14.18
C GLU A 44 3.70 16.36 12.88
N ALA A 45 3.65 15.60 11.79
CA ALA A 45 3.83 16.13 10.47
C ALA A 45 2.51 16.79 10.04
N ASN A 46 2.52 18.09 9.81
CA ASN A 46 1.38 18.84 9.25
C ASN A 46 1.26 18.64 7.72
N THR A 47 1.75 17.51 7.21
CA THR A 47 1.71 17.17 5.79
C THR A 47 0.60 16.17 5.55
N ILE A 48 0.00 16.26 4.36
CA ILE A 48 -0.98 15.27 3.92
C ILE A 48 -0.21 14.09 3.32
N GLU A 49 -0.48 12.89 3.80
CA GLU A 49 0.15 11.67 3.28
C GLU A 49 -0.79 10.92 2.33
N ARG A 50 -0.20 10.30 1.30
CA ARG A 50 -0.90 9.41 0.39
C ARG A 50 -1.07 8.04 1.03
N VAL A 51 -2.31 7.57 1.07
CA VAL A 51 -2.66 6.17 1.35
C VAL A 51 -3.15 5.54 0.06
N THR A 52 -2.65 4.36 -0.30
CA THR A 52 -3.07 3.69 -1.54
C THR A 52 -3.47 2.25 -1.30
N ASP A 53 -4.45 1.82 -2.07
CA ASP A 53 -4.80 0.43 -2.30
C ASP A 53 -4.73 0.11 -3.80
N VAL A 54 -4.63 -1.18 -4.12
CA VAL A 54 -4.81 -1.70 -5.47
C VAL A 54 -6.13 -2.47 -5.48
N PRO A 55 -7.18 -2.00 -6.17
CA PRO A 55 -8.45 -2.72 -6.21
C PRO A 55 -8.31 -4.11 -6.81
N ILE A 56 -9.12 -5.04 -6.34
CA ILE A 56 -9.01 -6.48 -6.65
C ILE A 56 -9.10 -6.80 -8.15
N TYR A 57 -9.79 -5.99 -8.95
CA TYR A 57 -9.93 -6.18 -10.40
C TYR A 57 -8.95 -5.32 -11.23
N ARG A 58 -7.92 -4.78 -10.58
CA ARG A 58 -6.86 -3.96 -11.18
C ARG A 58 -5.45 -4.54 -10.96
N THR A 59 -5.34 -5.73 -10.37
CA THR A 59 -4.09 -6.37 -9.94
C THR A 59 -3.24 -6.94 -11.08
N ASP A 60 -3.88 -7.55 -12.09
CA ASP A 60 -3.18 -8.22 -13.20
C ASP A 60 -3.82 -7.93 -14.57
N ALA A 61 -3.23 -8.47 -15.64
CA ALA A 61 -3.67 -8.20 -17.01
C ALA A 61 -4.98 -8.92 -17.38
N MET A 62 -5.26 -10.09 -16.80
CA MET A 62 -6.51 -10.83 -17.06
C MET A 62 -7.69 -10.10 -16.45
N VAL A 63 -7.62 -9.74 -15.15
CA VAL A 63 -8.74 -9.06 -14.48
C VAL A 63 -9.00 -7.67 -15.09
N ARG A 64 -7.95 -6.94 -15.49
CA ARG A 64 -8.07 -5.63 -16.15
C ARG A 64 -8.72 -5.66 -17.52
N ARG A 65 -8.62 -6.78 -18.25
CA ARG A 65 -9.20 -6.93 -19.60
C ARG A 65 -10.60 -7.55 -19.56
N SER A 66 -11.08 -7.97 -18.40
CA SER A 66 -12.40 -8.55 -18.23
C SER A 66 -13.44 -7.45 -18.05
N GLU A 67 -14.15 -7.10 -19.13
CA GLU A 67 -15.21 -6.09 -19.12
C GLU A 67 -16.26 -6.31 -17.99
N PRO A 68 -16.78 -7.53 -17.75
CA PRO A 68 -17.72 -7.75 -16.66
C PRO A 68 -17.16 -7.40 -15.28
N LEU A 69 -15.86 -7.62 -15.04
CA LEU A 69 -15.21 -7.26 -13.77
C LEU A 69 -14.99 -5.75 -13.66
N GLN A 70 -14.72 -5.07 -14.77
CA GLN A 70 -14.57 -3.62 -14.81
C GLN A 70 -15.90 -2.88 -14.57
N GLN A 71 -17.05 -3.50 -14.87
CA GLN A 71 -18.39 -2.94 -14.61
C GLN A 71 -18.84 -3.08 -13.14
N THR A 72 -18.09 -3.80 -12.30
CA THR A 72 -18.45 -3.96 -10.90
C THR A 72 -18.07 -2.72 -10.08
N PRO A 73 -18.75 -2.45 -8.94
CA PRO A 73 -18.39 -1.33 -8.07
C PRO A 73 -16.95 -1.35 -7.55
N ALA A 74 -16.32 -2.52 -7.44
CA ALA A 74 -14.93 -2.67 -7.02
C ALA A 74 -13.91 -2.16 -8.06
N SER A 75 -14.36 -1.82 -9.27
CA SER A 75 -13.57 -1.21 -10.35
C SER A 75 -13.97 0.24 -10.62
N ALA A 76 -14.76 0.86 -9.74
CA ALA A 76 -15.15 2.26 -9.88
C ALA A 76 -13.92 3.17 -9.99
N LEU A 77 -14.06 4.26 -10.74
CA LEU A 77 -13.00 5.25 -10.93
C LEU A 77 -12.51 5.80 -9.59
N PRO A 78 -11.21 6.10 -9.46
CA PRO A 78 -10.64 6.55 -8.21
C PRO A 78 -11.17 7.94 -7.85
N THR A 79 -11.45 8.13 -6.56
CA THR A 79 -11.74 9.42 -5.94
C THR A 79 -10.64 9.75 -4.92
N ALA A 80 -10.54 11.02 -4.51
CA ALA A 80 -9.71 11.42 -3.39
C ALA A 80 -10.52 11.26 -2.10
N ARG A 81 -10.38 10.12 -1.41
CA ARG A 81 -11.12 9.83 -0.18
C ARG A 81 -10.42 10.48 1.02
N ILE A 82 -11.13 11.36 1.72
CA ILE A 82 -10.57 12.27 2.73
C ILE A 82 -11.47 12.30 3.97
N HIS A 83 -10.85 12.30 5.16
CA HIS A 83 -11.55 12.43 6.44
C HIS A 83 -12.20 13.82 6.60
N ALA A 84 -13.37 13.92 7.25
CA ALA A 84 -14.10 15.18 7.45
C ALA A 84 -13.22 16.32 7.97
N GLN A 85 -12.46 16.05 9.04
CA GLN A 85 -11.56 17.03 9.66
C GLN A 85 -10.51 17.59 8.67
N THR A 86 -9.98 16.77 7.77
CA THR A 86 -8.99 17.22 6.78
C THR A 86 -9.65 18.01 5.66
N LEU A 87 -10.88 17.65 5.26
CA LEU A 87 -11.67 18.48 4.32
C LEU A 87 -11.94 19.87 4.90
N GLU A 88 -12.36 19.95 6.16
CA GLU A 88 -12.60 21.22 6.87
C GLU A 88 -11.33 22.08 6.95
N GLN A 89 -10.19 21.48 7.30
CA GLN A 89 -8.89 22.17 7.34
C GLN A 89 -8.49 22.74 5.97
N LEU A 90 -8.82 22.03 4.89
CA LEU A 90 -8.57 22.45 3.51
C LEU A 90 -9.67 23.35 2.94
N GLN A 91 -10.74 23.60 3.69
CA GLN A 91 -11.93 24.34 3.22
C GLN A 91 -12.58 23.74 1.98
N LEU A 92 -12.60 22.40 1.92
CA LEU A 92 -13.21 21.59 0.86
C LEU A 92 -14.49 20.93 1.35
N VAL A 93 -15.38 20.59 0.44
CA VAL A 93 -16.58 19.80 0.71
C VAL A 93 -16.63 18.52 -0.12
N ASP A 94 -17.47 17.57 0.30
CA ASP A 94 -17.73 16.35 -0.48
C ASP A 94 -18.23 16.70 -1.88
N GLY A 95 -17.65 16.07 -2.90
CA GLY A 95 -17.94 16.32 -4.31
C GLY A 95 -17.12 17.44 -4.96
N ASP A 96 -16.29 18.18 -4.22
CA ASP A 96 -15.43 19.20 -4.81
C ASP A 96 -14.42 18.59 -5.78
N GLN A 97 -14.13 19.30 -6.87
CA GLN A 97 -13.03 18.95 -7.75
C GLN A 97 -11.72 19.46 -7.16
N VAL A 98 -10.78 18.54 -6.92
CA VAL A 98 -9.50 18.82 -6.27
C VAL A 98 -8.34 18.46 -7.17
N ARG A 99 -7.32 19.30 -7.15
CA ARG A 99 -6.02 19.01 -7.72
C ARG A 99 -5.15 18.39 -6.63
N VAL A 100 -4.63 17.21 -6.92
CA VAL A 100 -3.73 16.47 -6.03
C VAL A 100 -2.35 16.45 -6.67
N ARG A 101 -1.35 16.97 -5.96
CA ARG A 101 0.05 17.01 -6.40
C ARG A 101 0.92 16.14 -5.52
N SER A 102 1.80 15.38 -6.15
CA SER A 102 2.87 14.58 -5.54
C SER A 102 4.23 15.13 -5.99
N ALA A 103 5.33 14.52 -5.52
CA ALA A 103 6.67 14.85 -6.00
C ALA A 103 6.89 14.55 -7.50
N GLN A 104 6.09 13.65 -8.10
CA GLN A 104 6.25 13.19 -9.48
C GLN A 104 5.33 13.91 -10.47
N GLY A 105 4.16 14.37 -10.01
CA GLY A 105 3.16 14.96 -10.89
C GLY A 105 1.86 15.31 -10.16
N GLU A 106 0.89 15.79 -10.94
CA GLU A 106 -0.43 16.18 -10.45
C GLU A 106 -1.56 15.55 -11.24
N ILE A 107 -2.69 15.37 -10.58
CA ILE A 107 -3.93 14.85 -11.16
C ILE A 107 -5.12 15.65 -10.61
N THR A 108 -6.25 15.54 -11.28
CA THR A 108 -7.53 16.11 -10.80
C THR A 108 -8.49 14.98 -10.47
N LEU A 109 -9.03 14.97 -9.26
CA LEU A 109 -10.00 13.99 -8.78
C LEU A 109 -11.19 14.70 -8.11
N VAL A 110 -12.25 13.96 -7.86
CA VAL A 110 -13.35 14.41 -6.99
C VAL A 110 -13.01 14.04 -5.55
N ALA A 111 -13.12 14.99 -4.64
CA ALA A 111 -13.02 14.77 -3.21
C ALA A 111 -14.25 13.98 -2.73
N GLN A 112 -14.00 12.92 -1.98
CA GLN A 112 -15.04 12.09 -1.37
C GLN A 112 -14.83 12.04 0.14
N LEU A 113 -15.86 12.38 0.91
CA LEU A 113 -15.85 12.25 2.35
C LEU A 113 -15.76 10.77 2.76
N ASP A 114 -14.74 10.43 3.55
CA ASP A 114 -14.57 9.10 4.13
C ASP A 114 -13.90 9.16 5.51
N ASN A 115 -14.71 8.99 6.57
CA ASN A 115 -14.21 8.97 7.95
C ASN A 115 -13.48 7.68 8.33
N THR A 116 -13.33 6.71 7.41
CA THR A 116 -12.47 5.53 7.62
C THR A 116 -11.01 5.79 7.23
N VAL A 117 -10.71 6.91 6.56
CA VAL A 117 -9.33 7.35 6.29
C VAL A 117 -8.78 8.08 7.51
N ALA A 118 -7.49 7.89 7.79
CA ALA A 118 -6.82 8.63 8.85
C ALA A 118 -6.83 10.15 8.59
N VAL A 119 -6.86 10.95 9.66
CA VAL A 119 -6.69 12.40 9.57
C VAL A 119 -5.33 12.72 8.93
N ASN A 120 -5.27 13.79 8.13
CA ASN A 120 -4.10 14.21 7.35
C ASN A 120 -3.63 13.16 6.33
N SER A 121 -4.55 12.35 5.84
CA SER A 121 -4.30 11.38 4.77
C SER A 121 -5.33 11.49 3.67
N VAL A 122 -4.91 11.19 2.44
CA VAL A 122 -5.81 11.08 1.29
C VAL A 122 -5.65 9.68 0.73
N ARG A 123 -6.73 8.92 0.70
CA ARG A 123 -6.74 7.61 0.06
C ARG A 123 -7.05 7.74 -1.43
N ILE A 124 -6.13 7.30 -2.28
CA ILE A 124 -6.24 7.31 -3.73
C ILE A 124 -5.85 5.95 -4.27
N ALA A 125 -6.76 5.25 -4.94
CA ALA A 125 -6.45 3.94 -5.50
C ALA A 125 -5.34 4.03 -6.56
N ALA A 126 -4.38 3.11 -6.49
CA ALA A 126 -3.39 2.88 -7.52
C ALA A 126 -3.96 2.01 -8.65
N ALA A 127 -3.12 1.71 -9.65
CA ALA A 127 -3.50 0.88 -10.81
C ALA A 127 -4.64 1.46 -11.67
N PHE A 128 -4.77 2.79 -11.70
CA PHE A 128 -5.58 3.55 -12.64
C PHE A 128 -4.71 4.44 -13.51
N ALA A 129 -5.13 4.67 -14.76
CA ALA A 129 -4.40 5.55 -15.67
C ALA A 129 -4.47 7.00 -15.15
N GLU A 130 -5.61 7.36 -14.59
CA GLU A 130 -5.95 8.63 -13.96
C GLU A 130 -5.05 8.96 -12.78
N THR A 131 -4.51 7.95 -12.08
CA THR A 131 -3.65 8.13 -10.89
C THR A 131 -2.18 7.82 -11.15
N ALA A 132 -1.82 7.46 -12.40
CA ALA A 132 -0.46 7.08 -12.77
C ALA A 132 0.54 8.23 -12.62
N ALA A 133 0.12 9.47 -12.88
CA ALA A 133 1.00 10.65 -12.79
C ALA A 133 1.47 10.96 -11.36
N LEU A 134 0.77 10.47 -10.34
CA LEU A 134 1.21 10.61 -8.94
C LEU A 134 2.41 9.72 -8.58
N GLY A 135 2.77 8.76 -9.43
CA GLY A 135 3.93 7.89 -9.20
C GLY A 135 3.78 7.03 -7.95
N SER A 136 4.59 7.31 -6.93
CA SER A 136 4.76 6.46 -5.74
C SER A 136 3.45 6.16 -5.01
N ALA A 137 3.29 4.91 -4.54
CA ALA A 137 2.19 4.48 -3.70
C ALA A 137 2.16 5.18 -2.33
N PHE A 138 3.29 5.72 -1.89
CA PHE A 138 3.42 6.42 -0.61
C PHE A 138 4.12 7.75 -0.81
N GLY A 139 3.76 8.72 0.02
CA GLY A 139 4.44 10.00 0.09
C GLY A 139 3.49 11.18 0.25
N GLN A 140 4.10 12.34 0.44
CA GLN A 140 3.38 13.57 0.72
C GLN A 140 2.61 14.07 -0.49
N LEU A 141 1.42 14.61 -0.21
CA LEU A 141 0.54 15.23 -1.18
C LEU A 141 0.28 16.68 -0.81
N THR A 142 0.00 17.47 -1.84
CA THR A 142 -0.71 18.74 -1.71
C THR A 142 -2.07 18.59 -2.35
N VAL A 143 -3.11 19.07 -1.69
CA VAL A 143 -4.49 19.03 -2.18
C VAL A 143 -5.03 20.45 -2.18
N GLU A 144 -5.52 20.90 -3.34
CA GLU A 144 -6.07 22.24 -3.53
C GLU A 144 -7.36 22.16 -4.37
N ARG A 145 -8.29 23.10 -4.16
CA ARG A 145 -9.49 23.22 -5.00
C ARG A 145 -9.09 23.67 -6.41
N VAL A 146 -9.72 23.09 -7.42
CA VAL A 146 -9.56 23.51 -8.82
C VAL A 146 -10.25 24.85 -9.08
#